data_AF-A0A3N7DC36-F1
#
_entry.id   AF-A0A3N7DC36-F1
#
_cell.length_a   1.000
_cell.length_b   1.000
_cell.length_c   1.000
_cell.angle_alpha   90.00
_cell.angle_beta   90.00
_cell.angle_gamma   90.00
#
_symmetry.space_group_name_H-M   'P 1'
#
loop_
_entity.id
_entity.type
_entity.pdbx_description
1 polymer ?
#
loop_
_entity_poly.entity_id
_entity_poly.type
_entity_poly.pdbx_seq_one_letter_code
_entity_poly.pdbx_strand_id
1 'polypeptide(L)'
;MARSWYTYLGFGDPTSFINYAQVTVKHTCLCGDKICAIYVDADTFRLESPLSENLQRYIRNALITGQLQPESPTGAKKYVYLKTS
;
A
#
# COMPACT_ATOMS: atom_id res chain seq x y z
N MET A 1 3.99 17.38 1.61
CA MET A 1 3.07 16.86 0.58
C MET A 1 1.84 16.30 1.29
N ALA A 2 0.70 16.21 0.59
CA ALA A 2 -0.49 15.59 1.15
C ALA A 2 -0.35 14.06 1.04
N ARG A 3 -0.74 13.33 2.08
CA ARG A 3 -0.72 11.86 2.04
C ARG A 3 -2.07 11.33 1.57
N SER A 4 -2.03 10.55 0.51
CA SER A 4 -3.21 9.98 -0.14
C SER A 4 -3.20 8.46 -0.12
N TRP A 5 -4.40 7.88 -0.25
CA TRP A 5 -4.57 6.45 -0.44
C TRP A 5 -4.42 6.11 -1.92
N TYR A 6 -3.70 5.02 -2.20
CA TYR A 6 -3.61 4.46 -3.53
C TYR A 6 -4.02 3.00 -3.50
N THR A 7 -4.87 2.59 -4.43
CA THR A 7 -5.25 1.18 -4.60
C THR A 7 -4.31 0.49 -5.56
N TYR A 8 -3.97 -0.76 -5.27
CA TYR A 8 -3.30 -1.62 -6.25
C TYR A 8 -4.31 -2.07 -7.31
N LEU A 9 -3.94 -1.97 -8.58
CA LEU A 9 -4.83 -2.29 -9.71
C LEU A 9 -4.97 -3.79 -9.97
N GLY A 10 -4.24 -4.65 -9.26
CA GLY A 10 -4.38 -6.10 -9.33
C GLY A 10 -3.57 -6.78 -10.43
N PHE A 11 -2.66 -6.07 -11.09
CA PHE A 11 -1.79 -6.62 -12.13
C PHE A 11 -0.34 -6.13 -11.97
N GLY A 12 0.61 -6.94 -12.45
CA GLY A 12 2.05 -6.62 -12.46
C GLY A 12 2.72 -6.71 -11.10
N ASP A 13 3.91 -6.13 -10.97
CA ASP A 13 4.66 -6.12 -9.71
C ASP A 13 4.00 -5.16 -8.68
N PRO A 14 3.64 -5.64 -7.47
CA PRO A 14 3.04 -4.80 -6.43
C PRO A 14 4.01 -3.79 -5.82
N THR A 15 5.32 -3.89 -6.03
CA THR A 15 6.31 -2.88 -5.64
C THR A 15 6.49 -1.78 -6.69
N SER A 16 5.87 -1.95 -7.87
CA SER A 16 5.93 -0.97 -8.94
C SER A 16 4.87 0.11 -8.79
N PHE A 17 5.31 1.37 -8.73
CA PHE A 17 4.46 2.53 -8.49
C PHE A 17 3.40 2.77 -9.59
N ILE A 18 3.68 2.34 -10.83
CA ILE A 18 2.76 2.49 -11.97
C ILE A 18 1.47 1.67 -11.84
N ASN A 19 1.47 0.66 -10.97
CA ASN A 19 0.33 -0.24 -10.76
C ASN A 19 -0.63 0.26 -9.67
N TYR A 20 -0.52 1.54 -9.30
CA TYR A 20 -1.29 2.18 -8.25
C TYR A 20 -2.02 3.41 -8.76
N ALA A 21 -3.26 3.59 -8.30
CA ALA A 21 -4.09 4.76 -8.60
C ALA A 21 -4.65 5.37 -7.31
N GLN A 22 -4.69 6.69 -7.25
CA GLN A 22 -5.21 7.42 -6.09
C GLN A 22 -6.69 7.11 -5.92
N VAL A 23 -7.12 6.96 -4.66
CA VAL A 23 -8.52 6.80 -4.30
C VAL A 23 -8.91 7.87 -3.29
N THR A 24 -10.11 8.42 -3.47
CA THR A 24 -10.70 9.42 -2.57
C THR A 24 -11.52 8.79 -1.45
N VAL A 25 -11.84 7.49 -1.58
CA VAL A 25 -12.62 6.73 -0.61
C VAL A 25 -11.70 5.96 0.32
N LYS A 26 -12.04 5.96 1.62
CA LYS A 26 -11.34 5.14 2.61
C LYS A 26 -11.64 3.66 2.38
N HIS A 27 -10.61 2.86 2.16
CA HIS A 27 -10.75 1.40 1.99
C HIS A 27 -11.16 0.72 3.31
N THR A 28 -11.80 -0.44 3.20
CA THR A 28 -12.16 -1.32 4.35
C THR A 28 -11.16 -2.47 4.55
N CYS A 29 -10.12 -2.52 3.72
CA CYS A 29 -9.09 -3.55 3.73
C CYS A 29 -8.28 -3.54 5.03
N LEU A 30 -7.96 -4.72 5.54
CA LEU A 30 -7.18 -4.93 6.76
C LEU A 30 -6.05 -5.93 6.46
N CYS A 31 -6.36 -7.22 6.53
CA CYS A 31 -5.43 -8.33 6.35
C CYS A 31 -5.89 -9.20 5.17
N GLY A 32 -4.99 -10.00 4.59
CA GLY A 32 -5.32 -10.85 3.45
C GLY A 32 -4.10 -11.28 2.64
N ASP A 33 -4.35 -11.80 1.44
CA ASP A 33 -3.33 -12.39 0.55
C ASP A 33 -2.94 -11.47 -0.62
N LYS A 34 -3.67 -10.35 -0.81
CA LYS A 34 -3.43 -9.39 -1.90
C LYS A 34 -3.33 -7.97 -1.38
N ILE A 35 -2.49 -7.16 -2.04
CA ILE A 35 -2.46 -5.73 -1.76
C ILE A 35 -3.81 -5.12 -2.10
N CYS A 36 -4.35 -4.37 -1.15
CA CYS A 36 -5.52 -3.55 -1.37
C CYS A 36 -5.12 -2.09 -1.58
N ALA A 37 -4.49 -1.50 -0.57
CA ALA A 37 -4.18 -0.08 -0.59
C ALA A 37 -2.86 0.22 0.11
N ILE A 38 -2.21 1.27 -0.37
CA ILE A 38 -1.01 1.83 0.23
C ILE A 38 -1.23 3.31 0.58
N TYR A 39 -0.54 3.76 1.61
CA TYR A 39 -0.56 5.14 2.05
C TYR A 39 0.74 5.81 1.65
N VAL A 40 0.68 6.78 0.73
CA VAL A 40 1.86 7.40 0.12
C VAL A 40 1.79 8.90 0.27
N ASP A 41 2.96 9.53 0.43
CA ASP A 41 3.09 10.99 0.41
C ASP A 41 3.14 11.48 -1.04
N ALA A 42 1.97 11.53 -1.67
CA ALA A 42 1.78 11.95 -3.05
C ALA A 42 0.37 12.54 -3.23
N ASP A 43 0.26 13.49 -4.14
CA ASP A 43 -0.97 14.27 -4.40
C ASP A 43 -1.43 14.19 -5.86
N THR A 44 -0.92 13.21 -6.59
CA THR A 44 -1.21 12.99 -8.01
C THR A 44 -2.09 11.77 -8.19
N PHE A 45 -2.95 11.77 -9.22
CA PHE A 45 -3.82 10.61 -9.48
C PHE A 45 -3.03 9.31 -9.71
N ARG A 46 -1.85 9.40 -10.33
CA ARG A 46 -0.88 8.31 -10.45
C ARG A 46 0.42 8.70 -9.79
N LEU A 47 1.10 7.73 -9.23
CA LEU A 47 2.45 7.95 -8.73
C LEU A 47 3.37 8.27 -9.91
N GLU A 48 4.16 9.33 -9.77
CA GLU A 48 5.11 9.79 -10.80
C GLU A 48 6.55 9.37 -10.47
N SER A 49 6.78 8.94 -9.23
CA SER A 49 8.08 8.51 -8.72
C SER A 49 8.01 7.10 -8.13
N PRO A 50 9.14 6.36 -8.12
CA PRO A 50 9.24 5.07 -7.45
C PRO A 50 8.81 5.12 -5.99
N LEU A 51 8.26 4.01 -5.50
CA LEU A 51 7.97 3.83 -4.08
C LEU A 51 9.28 3.85 -3.29
N SER A 52 9.26 4.44 -2.09
CA SER A 52 10.42 4.40 -1.19
C SER A 52 10.78 2.95 -0.83
N GLU A 53 12.07 2.68 -0.62
CA GLU A 53 12.55 1.33 -0.27
C GLU A 53 11.84 0.75 0.97
N ASN A 54 11.53 1.61 1.94
CA ASN A 54 10.77 1.21 3.13
C ASN A 54 9.37 0.72 2.76
N LEU A 55 8.66 1.42 1.88
CA LEU A 55 7.33 1.03 1.45
C LEU A 55 7.37 -0.25 0.61
N GLN A 56 8.36 -0.39 -0.29
CA GLN A 56 8.56 -1.63 -1.03
C GLN A 56 8.81 -2.82 -0.09
N ARG A 57 9.63 -2.63 0.95
CA ARG A 57 9.87 -3.64 1.99
C ARG A 57 8.57 -3.97 2.75
N TYR A 58 7.78 -2.96 3.10
CA TYR A 58 6.48 -3.19 3.75
C TYR A 58 5.51 -3.95 2.85
N ILE A 59 5.48 -3.68 1.54
CA ILE A 59 4.66 -4.43 0.58
C ILE A 59 5.07 -5.90 0.55
N ARG A 60 6.37 -6.18 0.47
CA ARG A 60 6.89 -7.56 0.49
C ARG A 60 6.55 -8.28 1.79
N ASN A 61 6.79 -7.62 2.93
CA ASN A 61 6.47 -8.20 4.24
C ASN A 61 4.97 -8.44 4.40
N ALA A 62 4.13 -7.51 3.95
CA ALA A 62 2.68 -7.62 3.99
C ALA A 62 2.17 -8.85 3.22
N LEU A 63 2.72 -9.11 2.03
CA LEU A 63 2.37 -10.27 1.22
C LEU A 63 2.86 -11.59 1.83
N ILE A 64 3.97 -11.58 2.57
CA ILE A 64 4.49 -12.77 3.26
C ILE A 64 3.70 -13.07 4.54
N THR A 65 3.44 -12.06 5.37
CA THR A 65 2.78 -12.26 6.67
C THR A 65 1.26 -12.25 6.58
N GLY A 66 0.70 -11.71 5.49
CA GLY A 66 -0.72 -11.45 5.33
C GLY A 66 -1.23 -10.33 6.27
N GLN A 67 -0.32 -9.56 6.88
CA GLN A 67 -0.62 -8.55 7.89
C GLN A 67 -0.28 -7.14 7.43
N LEU A 68 -0.95 -6.18 8.05
CA LEU A 68 -0.75 -4.73 7.88
C LEU A 68 0.68 -4.33 8.26
N GLN A 69 1.39 -3.64 7.37
CA GLN A 69 2.77 -3.20 7.63
C GLN A 69 2.87 -1.68 7.84
N PRO A 70 3.81 -1.21 8.69
CA PRO A 70 4.70 -1.99 9.56
C PRO A 70 3.97 -2.59 10.77
N GLU A 71 4.32 -3.81 11.16
CA GLU A 71 3.76 -4.47 12.35
C GLU A 71 4.31 -3.91 13.67
N SER A 72 5.58 -3.49 13.68
CA SER A 72 6.29 -2.98 14.85
C SER A 72 6.68 -1.51 14.69
N PRO A 73 6.59 -0.67 15.74
CA PRO A 73 6.02 -0.98 17.07
C PRO A 73 4.49 -1.18 17.03
N THR A 74 3.93 -1.84 18.04
CA THR A 74 2.48 -2.02 18.17
C THR A 74 1.77 -0.66 18.16
N GLY A 75 0.74 -0.51 17.33
CA GLY A 75 0.05 0.77 17.14
C GLY A 75 0.72 1.74 16.14
N ALA A 76 1.82 1.34 15.49
CA ALA A 76 2.42 2.12 14.42
C ALA A 76 1.41 2.37 13.29
N LYS A 77 1.51 3.56 12.70
CA LYS A 77 0.73 3.92 11.50
C LYS A 77 1.03 2.92 10.39
N LYS A 78 0.00 2.26 9.90
CA LYS A 78 0.10 1.28 8.81
C LYS A 78 0.10 2.00 7.47
N TYR A 79 0.99 1.57 6.59
CA TYR A 79 1.17 2.10 5.25
C TYR A 79 0.72 1.13 4.17
N VAL A 80 0.61 -0.16 4.47
CA VAL A 80 0.21 -1.19 3.52
C VAL A 80 -0.94 -2.00 4.12
N TYR A 81 -2.01 -2.13 3.36
CA TYR A 81 -3.23 -2.84 3.72
C TYR A 81 -3.54 -3.91 2.70
N LEU A 82 -4.03 -5.05 3.17
CA LEU A 82 -4.35 -6.20 2.34
C LEU A 82 -5.84 -6.48 2.33
N LYS A 83 -6.28 -7.21 1.31
CA LYS A 83 -7.62 -7.77 1.20
C LYS A 83 -7.53 -9.26 0.91
N THR A 84 -8.50 -10.00 1.42
CA THR A 84 -8.78 -11.36 1.00
C THR A 84 -9.49 -11.31 -0.35
N SER A 85 -9.17 -12.24 -1.25
CA SER A 85 -9.92 -12.42 -2.51
C SER A 85 -11.31 -12.97 -2.30
#